data_AF-A0A5K0YLE9-F1
#
_entry.id   AF-A0A5K0YLE9-F1
#
_cell.length_a   1.000
_cell.length_b   1.000
_cell.length_c   1.000
_cell.angle_alpha   90.00
_cell.angle_beta   90.00
_cell.angle_gamma   90.00
#
_symmetry.space_group_name_H-M   'P 1'
#
loop_
_entity.id
_entity.type
_entity.pdbx_description
1 polymer ?
#
loop_
_entity_poly.entity_id
_entity_poly.type
_entity_poly.pdbx_seq_one_letter_code
_entity_poly.pdbx_strand_id
1 'polypeptide(L)'
;ESSILSVKNKVHEVIVVKFYNVPICAGTIRITDLGCAIGPNTFYIMQTIVDAMALKARELLASGEGEKLEIQVFFNDQVGNDFINMLFSSMPSSRSYWVAAVVGPFYWHRGYFLDHQSTASILHCSYLGSPKSPT
;
A
#
# COMPACT_ATOMS: atom_id res chain seq x y z
N GLU A 1 0.49 -25.44 4.05
CA GLU A 1 -0.27 -24.72 3.00
C GLU A 1 -1.62 -24.16 3.47
N SER A 2 -2.46 -24.94 4.17
CA SER A 2 -3.81 -24.52 4.61
C SER A 2 -3.88 -23.20 5.42
N SER A 3 -2.99 -23.02 6.40
CA SER A 3 -3.02 -21.83 7.29
C SER A 3 -2.60 -20.54 6.57
N ILE A 4 -1.65 -20.63 5.64
CA ILE A 4 -1.20 -19.49 4.84
C ILE A 4 -2.32 -19.04 3.92
N LEU A 5 -2.98 -19.99 3.24
CA LEU A 5 -4.12 -19.70 2.37
C LEU A 5 -5.29 -19.08 3.15
N SER A 6 -5.56 -19.54 4.37
CA SER A 6 -6.57 -18.96 5.24
C SER A 6 -6.26 -17.51 5.62
N VAL A 7 -4.99 -17.18 5.90
CA VAL A 7 -4.55 -15.80 6.14
C VAL A 7 -4.68 -14.97 4.86
N LYS A 8 -4.29 -15.50 3.69
CA LYS A 8 -4.46 -14.82 2.40
C LYS A 8 -5.92 -14.43 2.16
N ASN A 9 -6.84 -15.38 2.37
CA ASN A 9 -8.26 -15.17 2.14
C ASN A 9 -8.86 -14.16 3.12
N LYS A 10 -8.50 -14.22 4.41
CA LYS A 10 -8.95 -13.22 5.40
C LYS A 10 -8.44 -11.82 5.09
N VAL A 11 -7.18 -11.69 4.66
CA VAL A 11 -6.62 -10.41 4.25
C VAL A 11 -7.34 -9.90 3.01
N HIS A 12 -7.57 -10.75 2.02
CA HIS A 12 -8.33 -10.41 0.81
C HIS A 12 -9.77 -9.98 1.14
N GLU A 13 -10.49 -10.70 1.98
CA GLU A 13 -11.85 -10.34 2.43
C GLU A 13 -11.87 -8.99 3.15
N VAL A 14 -10.95 -8.76 4.10
CA VAL A 14 -10.86 -7.48 4.82
C VAL A 14 -10.56 -6.34 3.86
N ILE A 15 -9.69 -6.55 2.88
CA ILE A 15 -9.37 -5.57 1.85
C ILE A 15 -10.61 -5.30 0.99
N VAL A 16 -11.26 -6.32 0.43
CA VAL A 16 -12.47 -6.16 -0.38
C VAL A 16 -13.57 -5.39 0.38
N VAL A 17 -13.83 -5.74 1.64
CA VAL A 17 -14.85 -5.09 2.46
C VAL A 17 -14.47 -3.66 2.82
N LYS A 18 -13.24 -3.40 3.25
CA LYS A 18 -12.80 -2.05 3.64
C LYS A 18 -12.64 -1.12 2.45
N PHE A 19 -12.29 -1.66 1.29
CA PHE A 19 -12.11 -0.88 0.07
C PHE A 19 -13.34 -0.84 -0.82
N TYR A 20 -14.46 -1.49 -0.44
CA TYR A 20 -15.71 -1.48 -1.20
C TYR A 20 -16.19 -0.07 -1.56
N ASN A 21 -16.11 0.87 -0.61
CA ASN A 21 -16.54 2.25 -0.81
C ASN A 21 -15.46 3.19 -1.38
N VAL A 22 -14.25 2.70 -1.68
CA VAL A 22 -13.24 3.55 -2.33
C VAL A 22 -13.67 3.78 -3.79
N PRO A 23 -13.95 5.03 -4.20
CA PRO A 23 -14.28 5.33 -5.59
C PRO A 23 -13.03 5.05 -6.44
N ILE A 24 -13.17 4.16 -7.41
CA ILE A 24 -12.12 3.92 -8.41
C ILE A 24 -12.60 4.58 -9.70
N CYS A 25 -11.85 5.56 -10.17
CA CYS A 25 -11.96 6.10 -11.52
C CYS A 25 -10.61 5.97 -12.23
N ALA A 26 -10.63 6.02 -13.56
CA ALA A 26 -9.42 5.99 -14.38
C ALA A 26 -8.44 7.09 -13.92
N GLY A 27 -7.16 6.73 -13.70
CA GLY A 27 -6.14 7.63 -13.16
C GLY A 27 -5.20 6.91 -12.19
N THR A 28 -4.72 7.62 -11.17
CA THR A 28 -3.71 7.13 -10.23
C THR A 28 -4.29 6.79 -8.85
N ILE A 29 -4.12 5.54 -8.43
CA ILE A 29 -4.37 5.09 -7.05
C ILE A 29 -3.06 5.14 -6.27
N ARG A 30 -3.07 5.80 -5.12
CA ARG A 30 -1.93 5.86 -4.22
C ARG A 30 -2.21 5.06 -2.95
N ILE A 31 -1.29 4.18 -2.60
CA ILE A 31 -1.34 3.35 -1.41
C ILE A 31 -0.12 3.70 -0.57
N THR A 32 -0.30 3.95 0.71
CA THR A 32 0.80 4.30 1.62
C THR A 32 0.82 3.32 2.78
N ASP A 33 1.98 2.73 3.04
CA ASP A 33 2.23 1.92 4.24
C ASP A 33 3.03 2.74 5.26
N LEU A 34 2.44 2.98 6.42
CA LEU A 34 3.00 3.79 7.49
C LEU A 34 3.64 2.93 8.57
N GLY A 35 4.91 3.23 8.87
CA GLY A 35 5.71 2.40 9.78
C GLY A 35 5.90 1.01 9.19
N CYS A 36 6.25 0.96 7.90
CA CYS A 36 6.27 -0.27 7.12
C CYS A 36 7.35 -1.26 7.59
N ALA A 37 8.30 -0.82 8.41
CA ALA A 37 9.54 -1.52 8.71
C ALA A 37 10.19 -2.03 7.41
N ILE A 38 11.06 -3.03 7.52
CA ILE A 38 11.65 -3.69 6.36
C ILE A 38 11.43 -5.19 6.54
N GLY A 39 10.64 -5.79 5.66
CA GLY A 39 10.40 -7.22 5.73
C GLY A 39 9.38 -7.75 4.73
N PRO A 40 9.40 -9.07 4.48
CA PRO A 40 8.54 -9.72 3.49
C PRO A 40 7.05 -9.55 3.76
N ASN A 41 6.65 -9.35 5.02
CA ASN A 41 5.27 -9.08 5.40
C ASN A 41 4.74 -7.79 4.75
N THR A 42 5.56 -6.75 4.73
CA THR A 42 5.21 -5.43 4.19
C THR A 42 4.92 -5.53 2.69
N PHE A 43 5.83 -6.17 1.95
CA PHE A 43 5.67 -6.39 0.51
C PHE A 43 4.50 -7.31 0.20
N TYR A 44 4.30 -8.36 1.00
CA TYR A 44 3.18 -9.27 0.84
C TYR A 44 1.83 -8.58 1.01
N ILE A 45 1.69 -7.76 2.06
CA ILE A 45 0.45 -7.01 2.31
C ILE A 45 0.22 -6.00 1.18
N MET A 46 1.23 -5.22 0.80
CA MET A 46 1.09 -4.23 -0.27
C MET A 46 0.72 -4.88 -1.60
N GLN A 47 1.36 -6.00 -1.98
CA GLN A 47 0.99 -6.75 -3.19
C GLN A 47 -0.47 -7.22 -3.11
N THR A 48 -0.91 -7.72 -1.96
CA THR A 48 -2.29 -8.19 -1.78
C THR A 48 -3.30 -7.04 -1.94
N ILE A 49 -2.99 -5.85 -1.41
CA ILE A 49 -3.84 -4.65 -1.60
C ILE A 49 -3.86 -4.25 -3.08
N VAL A 50 -2.71 -4.19 -3.74
CA VAL A 50 -2.60 -3.86 -5.17
C VAL A 50 -3.43 -4.82 -6.02
N ASP A 51 -3.32 -6.12 -5.79
CA ASP A 51 -4.03 -7.15 -6.54
C ASP A 51 -5.56 -6.99 -6.38
N ALA A 52 -6.02 -6.73 -5.16
CA ALA A 52 -7.44 -6.50 -4.90
C ALA A 52 -7.96 -5.22 -5.57
N MET A 53 -7.17 -4.13 -5.57
CA MET A 53 -7.54 -2.88 -6.22
C MET A 53 -7.56 -3.04 -7.75
N ALA A 54 -6.61 -3.77 -8.32
CA ALA A 54 -6.58 -4.08 -9.74
C ALA A 54 -7.78 -4.94 -10.17
N LEU A 55 -8.16 -5.93 -9.35
CA LEU A 55 -9.35 -6.75 -9.59
C LEU A 55 -10.62 -5.89 -9.55
N LYS A 56 -10.79 -5.07 -8.51
CA LYS A 56 -11.95 -4.18 -8.38
C LYS A 56 -12.04 -3.18 -9.54
N ALA A 57 -10.92 -2.63 -9.97
CA ALA A 57 -10.89 -1.72 -11.11
C ALA A 57 -11.32 -2.41 -12.41
N ARG A 58 -10.92 -3.67 -12.64
CA ARG A 58 -11.37 -4.46 -13.80
C ARG A 58 -12.88 -4.71 -13.80
N GLU A 59 -13.48 -4.86 -12.63
CA GLU A 59 -14.92 -5.08 -12.49
C GLU A 59 -15.75 -3.80 -12.67
N LEU A 60 -15.23 -2.65 -12.25
CA LEU A 60 -15.97 -1.39 -12.23
C LEU A 60 -15.72 -0.47 -13.42
N LEU A 61 -14.53 -0.53 -14.02
CA LEU A 61 -14.17 0.35 -15.13
C LEU A 61 -14.57 -0.26 -16.47
N ALA A 62 -14.93 0.59 -17.43
CA ALA A 62 -15.24 0.14 -18.78
C ALA A 62 -14.00 -0.53 -19.44
N SER A 63 -14.24 -1.44 -20.38
CA SER A 63 -13.17 -2.10 -21.14
C SER A 63 -12.18 -1.09 -21.73
N GLY A 64 -10.91 -1.17 -21.32
CA GLY A 64 -9.83 -0.28 -21.75
C GLY A 64 -9.52 0.90 -20.81
N GLU A 65 -10.38 1.20 -19.82
CA GLU A 65 -10.06 2.20 -18.79
C GLU A 65 -9.20 1.63 -17.66
N GLY A 66 -9.33 0.33 -17.37
CA GLY A 66 -8.48 -0.38 -16.42
C GLY A 66 -7.00 -0.38 -16.80
N GLU A 67 -6.67 -0.28 -18.10
CA GLU A 67 -5.27 -0.17 -18.57
C GLU A 67 -4.65 1.20 -18.28
N LYS A 68 -5.48 2.22 -18.03
CA LYS A 68 -5.03 3.56 -17.64
C LYS A 68 -4.88 3.70 -16.12
N LEU A 69 -5.12 2.63 -15.37
CA LEU A 69 -4.97 2.63 -13.93
C LEU A 69 -3.49 2.54 -13.55
N GLU A 70 -2.99 3.57 -12.91
CA GLU A 70 -1.66 3.56 -12.32
C GLU A 70 -1.75 3.34 -10.82
N ILE A 71 -1.07 2.32 -10.30
CA ILE A 71 -0.99 2.09 -8.85
C ILE A 71 0.41 2.47 -8.37
N GLN A 72 0.46 3.37 -7.38
CA GLN A 72 1.68 3.82 -6.73
C GLN A 72 1.65 3.41 -5.26
N VAL A 73 2.71 2.77 -4.79
CA VAL A 73 2.88 2.37 -3.39
C VAL A 73 3.99 3.19 -2.76
N PHE A 74 3.67 3.86 -1.65
CA PHE A 74 4.58 4.65 -0.85
C PHE A 74 4.91 3.92 0.45
N PHE A 75 6.19 3.66 0.70
CA PHE A 75 6.65 3.08 1.95
C PHE A 75 7.18 4.19 2.85
N ASN A 76 6.56 4.35 4.02
CA ASN A 76 6.98 5.34 5.02
C ASN A 76 7.47 4.66 6.29
N ASP A 77 8.63 5.13 6.77
CA ASP A 77 9.14 4.79 8.10
C ASP A 77 9.94 5.97 8.68
N GLN A 78 10.33 5.83 9.95
CA GLN A 78 11.23 6.73 10.64
C GLN A 78 12.58 6.82 9.94
N VAL A 79 13.28 7.92 10.21
CA VAL A 79 14.61 8.16 9.67
C VAL A 79 15.58 7.14 10.26
N GLY A 80 16.16 6.30 9.40
CA GLY A 80 17.24 5.37 9.72
C GLY A 80 18.16 5.22 8.51
N ASN A 81 19.47 5.07 8.76
CA ASN A 81 20.51 5.17 7.73
C ASN A 81 20.38 4.17 6.56
N ASP A 82 19.73 3.02 6.78
CA ASP A 82 19.68 1.94 5.79
C ASP A 82 18.28 1.64 5.26
N PHE A 83 17.24 2.38 5.67
CA PHE A 83 15.86 2.06 5.30
C PHE A 83 15.65 2.01 3.79
N ILE A 84 16.00 3.11 3.08
CA ILE A 84 15.80 3.21 1.64
C ILE A 84 16.61 2.12 0.91
N ASN A 85 17.86 1.94 1.30
CA ASN A 85 18.77 0.96 0.68
C ASN A 85 18.21 -0.46 0.83
N MET A 86 17.88 -0.86 2.06
CA MET A 86 17.35 -2.19 2.34
C MET A 86 15.96 -2.41 1.73
N LEU A 87 15.10 -1.37 1.67
CA LEU A 87 13.79 -1.44 1.03
C LEU A 87 13.94 -1.80 -0.45
N PHE A 88 14.76 -1.05 -1.19
CA PHE A 88 14.96 -1.31 -2.63
C PHE A 88 15.73 -2.60 -2.90
N SER A 89 16.70 -2.98 -2.05
CA SER A 89 17.41 -4.26 -2.18
C SER A 89 16.54 -5.48 -1.89
N SER A 90 15.54 -5.36 -1.02
CA SER A 90 14.64 -6.46 -0.65
C SER A 90 13.37 -6.51 -1.51
N MET A 91 13.20 -5.55 -2.41
CA MET A 91 11.99 -5.39 -3.23
C MET A 91 11.88 -6.53 -4.25
N PRO A 92 10.70 -7.16 -4.41
CA PRO A 92 10.49 -8.10 -5.49
C PRO A 92 10.63 -7.42 -6.86
N SER A 93 11.33 -8.09 -7.78
CA SER A 93 11.53 -7.62 -9.17
C SER A 93 10.26 -7.69 -10.00
N SER A 94 9.42 -8.71 -9.76
CA SER A 94 8.10 -8.86 -10.38
C SER A 94 7.04 -8.13 -9.56
N ARG A 95 6.79 -6.85 -9.88
CA ARG A 95 5.71 -6.05 -9.29
C ARG A 95 4.93 -5.32 -10.37
N SER A 96 3.64 -5.12 -10.12
CA SER A 96 2.69 -4.46 -11.01
C SER A 96 2.40 -3.00 -10.63
N TYR A 97 3.23 -2.40 -9.77
CA TYR A 97 3.02 -1.06 -9.21
C TYR A 97 4.33 -0.26 -9.12
N TRP A 98 4.18 1.06 -9.16
CA TRP A 98 5.28 2.00 -8.90
C TRP A 98 5.57 2.10 -7.42
N VAL A 99 6.84 2.39 -7.08
CA VAL A 99 7.28 2.44 -5.68
C VAL A 99 8.03 3.72 -5.41
N ALA A 100 7.70 4.36 -4.29
CA ALA A 100 8.47 5.44 -3.71
C ALA A 100 8.69 5.21 -2.21
N ALA A 101 9.81 5.68 -1.70
CA ALA A 101 10.11 5.69 -0.26
C ALA A 101 9.95 7.12 0.27
N VAL A 102 9.26 7.28 1.39
CA VAL A 102 9.09 8.57 2.07
C VAL A 102 9.67 8.46 3.47
N VAL A 103 10.75 9.17 3.71
CA VAL A 103 11.45 9.12 5.00
C VAL A 103 10.91 10.21 5.94
N GLY A 104 10.65 9.83 7.18
CA GLY A 104 10.34 10.75 8.26
C GLY A 104 8.99 10.50 8.94
N PRO A 105 8.68 11.26 10.00
CA PRO A 105 7.51 11.03 10.81
C PRO A 105 6.21 11.25 10.03
N PHE A 106 5.28 10.29 10.10
CA PHE A 106 4.01 10.34 9.38
C PHE A 106 3.23 11.64 9.56
N TYR A 107 3.22 12.22 10.77
CA TYR A 107 2.44 13.43 11.06
C TYR A 107 2.90 14.65 10.23
N TRP A 108 4.14 14.63 9.73
CA TRP A 108 4.67 15.68 8.86
C TRP A 108 4.21 15.53 7.40
N HIS A 109 3.85 14.32 7.00
CA HIS A 109 3.58 13.94 5.60
C HIS A 109 2.09 13.76 5.27
N ARG A 110 1.21 14.10 6.21
CA ARG A 110 -0.24 13.90 6.07
C ARG A 110 -0.84 14.56 4.82
N GLY A 111 -0.28 15.70 4.38
CA GLY A 111 -0.68 16.39 3.16
C GLY A 111 -0.08 15.82 1.87
N TYR A 112 1.12 15.21 1.94
CA TYR A 112 1.81 14.66 0.77
C TYR A 112 1.13 13.41 0.21
N PHE A 113 0.56 12.57 1.08
CA PHE A 113 -0.10 11.33 0.66
C PHE A 113 -1.56 11.51 0.22
N LEU A 114 -2.13 12.70 0.43
CA LEU A 114 -3.53 13.04 0.13
C LEU A 114 -3.65 14.02 -1.04
N ASP A 115 -2.69 13.99 -1.97
CA ASP A 115 -2.65 14.87 -3.13
C ASP A 115 -3.97 14.85 -3.94
N HIS A 116 -4.46 16.04 -4.28
CA HIS A 116 -5.68 16.31 -5.04
C HIS A 116 -5.71 15.69 -6.46
N GLN A 117 -4.57 15.22 -6.99
CA GLN A 117 -4.51 14.55 -8.29
C GLN A 117 -4.71 13.03 -8.22
N SER A 118 -4.72 12.42 -7.03
CA SER A 118 -5.04 10.99 -6.90
C SER A 118 -6.54 10.73 -6.97
N THR A 119 -6.92 9.64 -7.64
CA THR A 119 -8.31 9.19 -7.67
C THR A 119 -8.72 8.53 -6.36
N ALA A 120 -7.76 7.90 -5.67
CA ALA A 120 -7.92 7.36 -4.33
C ALA A 120 -6.58 7.33 -3.58
N SER A 121 -6.64 7.59 -2.26
CA SER A 121 -5.52 7.41 -1.33
C SER A 121 -5.87 6.39 -0.25
N ILE A 122 -5.05 5.36 -0.10
CA ILE A 122 -5.21 4.29 0.89
C ILE A 122 -4.07 4.38 1.90
N LEU A 123 -4.42 4.30 3.19
CA LEU A 123 -3.45 4.30 4.29
C LEU A 123 -3.49 2.98 5.04
N HIS A 124 -2.38 2.25 5.04
CA HIS A 124 -2.17 1.05 5.82
C HIS A 124 -1.17 1.34 6.95
N CYS A 125 -1.42 0.77 8.13
CA CYS A 125 -0.50 0.82 9.25
C CYS A 125 -0.64 -0.48 10.05
N SER A 126 0.41 -1.28 10.07
CA SER A 126 0.42 -2.58 10.75
C SER A 126 0.63 -2.48 12.26
N TYR A 127 1.13 -1.34 12.76
CA TYR A 127 1.39 -1.07 14.17
C TYR A 127 0.64 0.18 14.66
N LEU A 128 -0.57 0.00 15.19
CA LEU A 128 -1.08 0.90 16.23
C LEU A 128 -0.53 0.43 17.58
N GLY A 129 0.80 0.45 17.72
CA GLY A 129 1.45 0.23 19.00
C GLY A 129 1.33 1.49 19.84
N SER A 130 0.89 1.35 21.09
CA SER A 130 0.85 2.40 22.11
C SER A 130 2.11 3.28 22.08
N PRO A 131 2.01 4.60 22.37
CA PRO A 131 3.14 5.52 22.29
C PRO A 131 4.33 4.93 23.06
N LYS A 132 5.46 4.76 22.38
CA LYS A 132 6.70 4.34 23.04
C LYS A 132 7.05 5.41 24.06
N SER A 133 7.10 5.02 25.34
CA SER A 133 7.60 5.88 26.41
C SER A 133 9.03 6.32 26.05
N PRO A 134 9.37 7.61 26.22
CA PRO A 134 10.73 8.07 25.97
C PRO A 134 11.66 7.40 26.99
N THR A 135 12.70 6.72 26.50
CA THR A 135 13.89 6.37 27.27
C THR A 135 14.86 7.54 27.24
#